data_AF-A0A1J5I1G9-F1
#
_entry.id   AF-A0A1J5I1G9-F1
#
_cell.length_a   1.000
_cell.length_b   1.000
_cell.length_c   1.000
_cell.angle_alpha   90.00
_cell.angle_beta   90.00
_cell.angle_gamma   90.00
#
_symmetry.space_group_name_H-M   'P 1'
#
loop_
_entity.id
_entity.type
_entity.pdbx_description
1 polymer ?
#
loop_
_entity_poly.entity_id
_entity_poly.type
_entity_poly.pdbx_seq_one_letter_code
_entity_poly.pdbx_strand_id
1 'polypeptide(L)'
;MKKIIIALLIIVAIAYGGKMISKISLPDYPDSEADLILYWGKGCPHCENVKKYIRENNLDDKIKIAYREVYYDNGNQKKLEETVKFCPEIDVTQGIGVPLSFDPKEKKCILGDTPAIDWLKSKITNN
;
A
#
# COMPACT_ATOMS: atom_id res chain seq x y z
N MET A 1 -1.54 50.09 -14.49
CA MET A 1 -2.21 49.77 -13.21
C MET A 1 -3.03 48.47 -13.29
N LYS A 2 -4.05 48.35 -14.16
CA LYS A 2 -4.84 47.10 -14.33
C LYS A 2 -4.02 45.83 -14.62
N LYS A 3 -3.00 45.92 -15.48
CA LYS A 3 -2.12 44.76 -15.83
C LYS A 3 -1.26 44.27 -14.66
N ILE A 4 -0.87 45.17 -13.74
CA ILE A 4 -0.10 44.84 -12.54
C ILE A 4 -1.01 44.17 -11.49
N ILE A 5 -2.25 44.64 -11.37
CA ILE A 5 -3.27 44.03 -10.50
C ILE A 5 -3.62 42.60 -10.96
N ILE A 6 -3.75 42.39 -12.28
CA ILE A 6 -4.00 41.05 -12.85
C ILE A 6 -2.83 40.10 -12.59
N ALA A 7 -1.59 40.56 -12.75
CA ALA A 7 -0.40 39.75 -12.46
C ALA A 7 -0.31 39.36 -10.97
N LEU A 8 -0.63 40.28 -10.05
CA LEU A 8 -0.67 40.00 -8.61
C LEU A 8 -1.78 39.00 -8.24
N LEU A 9 -2.95 39.09 -8.86
CA LEU A 9 -4.05 38.14 -8.63
C LEU A 9 -3.70 36.72 -9.10
N ILE A 10 -2.97 36.58 -10.21
CA ILE A 10 -2.51 35.27 -10.72
C ILE A 10 -1.45 34.66 -9.78
N ILE A 11 -0.52 35.47 -9.26
CA ILE A 11 0.51 35.01 -8.32
C ILE A 11 -0.13 34.56 -7.00
N VAL A 12 -1.14 35.28 -6.51
CA VAL A 12 -1.93 34.87 -5.33
C VAL A 12 -2.67 33.56 -5.64
N ALA A 13 -3.35 33.43 -6.77
CA ALA A 13 -4.05 32.19 -7.13
C ALA A 13 -3.13 30.96 -7.19
N ILE A 14 -1.89 31.11 -7.66
CA ILE A 14 -0.89 30.02 -7.69
C ILE A 14 -0.36 29.72 -6.28
N ALA A 15 -0.10 30.75 -5.46
CA ALA A 15 0.38 30.59 -4.08
C ALA A 15 -0.67 29.94 -3.16
N TYR A 16 -1.97 30.17 -3.41
CA TYR A 16 -3.06 29.57 -2.65
C TYR A 16 -3.64 28.28 -3.30
N GLY A 17 -3.46 28.08 -4.62
CA GLY A 17 -3.93 26.90 -5.34
C GLY A 17 -3.03 25.66 -5.17
N GLY A 18 -1.79 25.83 -4.74
CA GLY A 18 -0.80 24.76 -4.59
C GLY A 18 -0.94 23.84 -3.36
N LYS A 19 -2.06 23.86 -2.64
CA LYS A 19 -2.28 23.04 -1.44
C LYS A 19 -3.59 22.26 -1.49
N MET A 20 -3.73 21.38 -2.47
CA MET A 20 -4.78 20.36 -2.50
C MET A 20 -4.23 19.09 -3.18
N ILE A 21 -3.10 18.58 -2.68
CA ILE A 21 -2.81 17.16 -2.85
C ILE A 21 -3.54 16.48 -1.71
N SER A 22 -4.81 16.13 -1.95
CA SER A 22 -5.59 15.27 -1.08
C SER A 22 -4.69 14.08 -0.71
N LYS A 23 -4.46 13.84 0.59
CA LYS A 23 -3.97 12.52 1.00
C LYS A 23 -5.05 11.53 0.56
N ILE A 24 -4.89 10.94 -0.62
CA ILE A 24 -5.71 9.82 -1.07
C ILE A 24 -5.47 8.72 -0.02
N SER A 25 -6.42 8.58 0.89
CA SER A 25 -6.52 7.42 1.75
C SER A 25 -6.85 6.26 0.84
N LEU A 26 -5.91 5.32 0.72
CA LEU A 26 -6.16 4.05 0.02
C LEU A 26 -7.37 3.40 0.69
N PRO A 27 -8.37 2.90 -0.07
CA PRO A 27 -9.48 2.18 0.53
C PRO A 27 -8.93 0.93 1.22
N ASP A 28 -9.20 0.81 2.52
CA ASP A 28 -8.73 -0.31 3.34
C ASP A 28 -9.88 -1.28 3.58
N TYR A 29 -9.74 -2.50 3.05
CA TYR A 29 -10.77 -3.55 3.18
C TYR A 29 -10.57 -4.36 4.47
N PRO A 30 -11.65 -4.89 5.08
CA PRO A 30 -11.51 -5.87 6.15
C PRO A 30 -10.89 -7.16 5.58
N ASP A 31 -10.08 -7.87 6.39
CA ASP A 31 -9.34 -9.06 5.93
C ASP A 31 -10.26 -10.17 5.42
N SER A 32 -11.49 -10.26 5.94
CA SER A 32 -12.50 -11.24 5.50
C SER A 32 -12.99 -11.03 4.07
N GLU A 33 -12.76 -9.85 3.49
CA GLU A 33 -13.19 -9.48 2.14
C GLU A 33 -12.01 -9.15 1.22
N ALA A 34 -10.78 -9.22 1.73
CA ALA A 34 -9.59 -8.84 0.99
C ALA A 34 -9.15 -9.95 0.01
N ASP A 35 -8.82 -9.56 -1.21
CA ASP A 35 -8.12 -10.40 -2.18
C ASP A 35 -6.61 -10.46 -1.86
N LEU A 36 -6.10 -9.45 -1.15
CA LEU A 36 -4.71 -9.34 -0.72
C LEU A 36 -4.62 -8.62 0.63
N ILE A 37 -3.84 -9.15 1.56
CA ILE A 37 -3.49 -8.48 2.81
C ILE A 37 -2.04 -8.06 2.75
N LEU A 38 -1.75 -6.75 2.73
CA LEU A 38 -0.40 -6.20 2.74
C LEU A 38 -0.02 -5.80 4.16
N TYR A 39 0.90 -6.55 4.77
CA TYR A 39 1.58 -6.16 6.01
C TYR A 39 2.76 -5.24 5.69
N TRP A 40 2.80 -4.08 6.34
CA TRP A 40 3.78 -3.03 6.06
C TRP A 40 4.21 -2.29 7.33
N GLY A 41 5.34 -1.59 7.27
CA GLY A 41 5.81 -0.75 8.37
C GLY A 41 5.82 0.73 7.99
N LYS A 42 5.40 1.63 8.88
CA LYS A 42 5.56 3.07 8.67
C LYS A 42 7.04 3.44 8.65
N GLY A 43 7.48 4.08 7.55
CA GLY A 43 8.89 4.41 7.31
C GLY A 43 9.71 3.30 6.65
N CYS A 44 9.10 2.18 6.27
CA CYS A 44 9.72 1.08 5.51
C CYS A 44 9.83 1.44 4.01
N PRO A 45 11.04 1.68 3.45
CA PRO A 45 11.19 2.09 2.06
C PRO A 45 10.68 1.04 1.05
N HIS A 46 10.94 -0.24 1.30
CA HIS A 46 10.44 -1.34 0.45
C HIS A 46 8.92 -1.42 0.45
N CYS A 47 8.28 -1.16 1.59
CA CYS A 47 6.82 -1.14 1.69
C CYS A 47 6.21 0.01 0.88
N GLU A 48 6.89 1.16 0.83
CA GLU A 48 6.48 2.28 -0.01
C GLU A 48 6.58 1.96 -1.51
N ASN A 49 7.54 1.14 -1.96
CA ASN A 49 7.62 0.71 -3.35
C ASN A 49 6.33 -0.04 -3.78
N VAL A 50 5.86 -0.98 -2.95
CA VAL A 50 4.63 -1.75 -3.22
C VAL A 50 3.41 -0.83 -3.22
N LYS A 51 3.24 0.00 -2.18
CA LYS A 51 2.11 0.95 -2.09
C LYS A 51 2.12 1.98 -3.21
N LYS A 52 3.30 2.43 -3.65
CA LYS A 52 3.45 3.32 -4.80
C LYS A 52 2.99 2.62 -6.08
N TYR A 53 3.44 1.40 -6.32
CA TYR A 53 3.01 0.61 -7.48
C TYR A 53 1.49 0.41 -7.50
N ILE A 54 0.89 0.04 -6.36
CA ILE A 54 -0.57 -0.10 -6.22
C ILE A 54 -1.29 1.20 -6.61
N ARG A 55 -0.86 2.33 -6.06
CA ARG A 55 -1.45 3.65 -6.32
C ARG A 55 -1.30 4.08 -7.77
N GLU A 56 -0.11 3.96 -8.34
CA GLU A 56 0.18 4.41 -9.71
C GLU A 56 -0.58 3.60 -10.77
N ASN A 57 -1.00 2.38 -10.43
CA ASN A 57 -1.74 1.49 -11.33
C ASN A 57 -3.22 1.37 -10.98
N ASN A 58 -3.72 2.17 -10.01
CA ASN A 58 -5.09 2.14 -9.50
C ASN A 58 -5.55 0.71 -9.15
N LEU A 59 -4.71 -0.06 -8.46
CA LEU A 59 -5.01 -1.46 -8.16
C LEU A 59 -6.07 -1.61 -7.07
N ASP A 60 -6.23 -0.61 -6.21
CA ASP A 60 -7.29 -0.60 -5.18
C ASP A 60 -8.71 -0.64 -5.76
N ASP A 61 -8.88 -0.24 -7.03
CA ASP A 61 -10.15 -0.33 -7.76
C ASP A 61 -10.40 -1.73 -8.36
N LYS A 62 -9.36 -2.56 -8.41
CA LYS A 62 -9.36 -3.87 -9.10
C LYS A 62 -9.15 -5.04 -8.15
N ILE A 63 -8.49 -4.79 -7.02
CA ILE A 63 -8.08 -5.77 -6.03
C ILE A 63 -8.49 -5.19 -4.67
N LYS A 64 -9.24 -5.96 -3.88
CA LYS A 64 -9.57 -5.55 -2.52
C LYS A 64 -8.35 -5.75 -1.62
N ILE A 65 -7.65 -4.66 -1.28
CA ILE A 65 -6.41 -4.71 -0.50
C ILE A 65 -6.67 -4.27 0.94
N ALA A 66 -6.30 -5.13 1.88
CA ALA A 66 -6.24 -4.81 3.31
C ALA A 66 -4.83 -4.35 3.67
N TYR A 67 -4.68 -3.14 4.21
CA TYR A 67 -3.39 -2.57 4.61
C TYR A 67 -3.20 -2.69 6.11
N ARG A 68 -2.22 -3.48 6.56
CA ARG A 68 -1.96 -3.74 7.98
C ARG A 68 -0.58 -3.20 8.35
N GLU A 69 -0.56 -2.02 8.98
CA GLU A 69 0.67 -1.43 9.51
C GLU A 69 1.09 -2.20 10.76
N VAL A 70 2.34 -2.66 10.88
CA VAL A 70 2.77 -3.57 11.96
C VAL A 70 3.81 -2.99 12.91
N TYR A 71 4.46 -1.87 12.60
CA TYR A 71 5.49 -1.31 13.49
C TYR A 71 4.90 -0.55 14.68
N TYR A 72 3.71 0.03 14.52
CA TYR A 72 3.06 0.83 15.55
C TYR A 72 1.67 0.31 15.94
N ASP A 73 1.23 -0.81 15.36
CA ASP A 73 0.00 -1.51 15.72
C ASP A 73 0.31 -2.97 16.12
N ASN A 74 0.34 -3.21 17.43
CA ASN A 74 0.60 -4.53 18.00
C ASN A 74 -0.47 -5.57 17.63
N GLY A 75 -1.69 -5.15 17.30
CA GLY A 75 -2.75 -6.05 16.85
C GLY A 75 -2.45 -6.60 15.46
N ASN A 76 -2.04 -5.73 14.55
CA ASN A 76 -1.60 -6.13 13.21
C ASN A 76 -0.30 -6.93 13.24
N GLN A 77 0.63 -6.60 14.14
CA GLN A 77 1.84 -7.40 14.35
C GLN A 77 1.51 -8.85 14.73
N LYS A 78 0.63 -9.04 15.73
CA LYS A 78 0.14 -10.39 16.10
C LYS A 78 -0.54 -11.08 14.92
N LYS A 79 -1.30 -10.33 14.12
CA LYS A 79 -1.98 -10.89 12.95
C LYS A 79 -0.99 -11.35 11.88
N LEU A 80 0.12 -10.64 11.68
CA LEU A 80 1.21 -11.07 10.81
C LEU A 80 1.80 -12.40 11.31
N GLU A 81 2.09 -12.52 12.61
CA GLU A 81 2.60 -13.74 13.23
C GLU A 81 1.64 -14.93 13.07
N GLU A 82 0.33 -14.71 13.20
CA GLU A 82 -0.68 -15.74 12.95
C GLU A 82 -0.78 -16.09 11.46
N THR A 83 -0.67 -15.10 10.57
CA THR A 83 -0.82 -15.31 9.13
C THR A 83 0.30 -16.17 8.56
N VAL A 84 1.56 -15.94 8.97
CA VAL A 84 2.70 -16.71 8.45
C VAL A 84 2.66 -18.19 8.84
N LYS A 85 1.85 -18.59 9.84
CA LYS A 85 1.63 -20.01 10.16
C LYS A 85 0.95 -20.78 9.04
N PHE A 86 0.26 -20.08 8.14
CA PHE A 86 -0.32 -20.67 6.93
C PHE A 86 0.65 -20.70 5.74
N CYS A 87 1.83 -20.10 5.88
CA CYS A 87 2.79 -19.87 4.80
C CYS A 87 4.09 -20.65 5.03
N PRO A 88 4.18 -21.93 4.61
CA PRO A 88 5.38 -22.75 4.79
C PRO A 88 6.63 -22.19 4.10
N GLU A 89 6.48 -21.28 3.14
CA GLU A 89 7.55 -20.60 2.41
C GLU A 89 8.24 -19.47 3.22
N ILE A 90 7.70 -19.09 4.37
CA ILE A 90 8.26 -18.04 5.21
C ILE A 90 9.10 -18.65 6.34
N ASP A 91 10.41 -18.41 6.31
CA ASP A 91 11.29 -18.72 7.43
C ASP A 91 11.11 -17.68 8.55
N VAL A 92 10.53 -18.12 9.66
CA VAL A 92 10.26 -17.27 10.84
C VAL A 92 11.39 -17.28 11.87
N THR A 93 12.46 -18.06 11.68
CA THR A 93 13.52 -18.25 12.68
C THR A 93 14.31 -16.97 12.95
N GLN A 94 14.38 -16.06 11.98
CA GLN A 94 15.04 -14.76 12.08
C GLN A 94 14.05 -13.59 12.27
N GLY A 95 12.79 -13.90 12.58
CA GLY A 95 11.70 -12.93 12.61
C GLY A 95 11.05 -12.73 11.23
N ILE A 96 9.98 -11.95 11.20
CA ILE A 96 9.14 -11.75 10.00
C ILE A 96 9.36 -10.34 9.47
N GLY A 97 9.85 -10.23 8.24
CA GLY A 97 10.07 -8.95 7.57
C GLY A 97 8.83 -8.38 6.89
N VAL A 98 8.90 -7.11 6.50
CA VAL A 98 7.92 -6.42 5.66
C VAL A 98 8.62 -5.74 4.47
N PRO A 99 7.94 -5.53 3.32
CA PRO A 99 6.54 -5.86 3.05
C PRO A 99 6.31 -7.36 2.94
N LEU A 100 5.19 -7.83 3.48
CA LEU A 100 4.70 -9.20 3.29
C LEU A 100 3.25 -9.12 2.83
N SER A 101 2.98 -9.67 1.65
CA SER A 101 1.62 -9.80 1.13
C SER A 101 1.11 -11.21 1.39
N PHE A 102 -0.15 -11.36 1.76
CA PHE A 102 -0.83 -12.64 1.90
C PHE A 102 -2.03 -12.70 0.97
N ASP A 103 -2.08 -13.72 0.12
CA ASP A 103 -3.23 -14.09 -0.72
C ASP A 103 -4.13 -15.05 0.08
N PRO A 104 -5.30 -14.60 0.58
CA PRO A 104 -6.17 -15.44 1.40
C PRO A 104 -6.79 -16.62 0.64
N LYS A 105 -6.92 -16.50 -0.69
CA LYS A 105 -7.52 -17.53 -1.55
C LYS A 105 -6.54 -18.68 -1.77
N GLU A 106 -5.29 -18.36 -2.07
CA GLU A 106 -4.23 -19.35 -2.30
C GLU A 106 -3.52 -19.76 -1.00
N LYS A 107 -3.76 -19.05 0.11
CA LYS A 107 -3.04 -19.18 1.39
C LYS A 107 -1.54 -19.09 1.21
N LYS A 108 -1.11 -18.10 0.42
CA LYS A 108 0.28 -17.93 0.02
C LYS A 108 0.81 -16.58 0.50
N CYS A 109 2.02 -16.58 1.04
CA CYS A 109 2.74 -15.37 1.40
C CYS A 109 3.76 -14.98 0.32
N ILE A 110 3.87 -13.69 0.07
CA ILE A 110 4.82 -13.10 -0.86
C ILE A 110 5.64 -12.07 -0.08
N LEU A 111 6.90 -12.40 0.21
CA LEU A 111 7.81 -11.57 1.00
C LEU A 111 8.67 -10.69 0.08
N GLY A 112 8.78 -9.40 0.42
CA GLY A 112 9.59 -8.41 -0.30
C GLY A 112 8.80 -7.61 -1.34
N ASP A 113 9.39 -6.51 -1.80
CA ASP A 113 8.72 -5.57 -2.69
C ASP A 113 8.60 -6.08 -4.13
N THR A 114 9.70 -6.60 -4.70
CA THR A 114 9.75 -7.09 -6.08
C THR A 114 8.78 -8.26 -6.30
N PRO A 115 8.80 -9.34 -5.47
CA PRO A 115 7.85 -10.44 -5.63
C PRO A 115 6.38 -10.00 -5.46
N ALA A 116 6.10 -9.09 -4.53
CA ALA A 116 4.75 -8.56 -4.33
C ALA A 116 4.25 -7.77 -5.56
N ILE A 117 5.11 -6.92 -6.13
CA ILE A 117 4.80 -6.18 -7.36
C ILE A 117 4.58 -7.12 -8.55
N ASP A 118 5.40 -8.15 -8.69
CA ASP A 118 5.25 -9.12 -9.79
C ASP A 118 3.98 -9.98 -9.64
N TRP A 119 3.61 -10.34 -8.41
CA TRP A 119 2.31 -10.95 -8.14
C TRP A 119 1.17 -10.03 -8.55
N LEU A 120 1.21 -8.74 -8.18
CA LEU A 120 0.19 -7.74 -8.55
C LEU A 120 0.05 -7.60 -10.08
N LYS A 121 1.17 -7.53 -10.80
CA LYS A 121 1.19 -7.54 -12.29
C LYS A 121 0.48 -8.77 -12.86
N SER A 122 0.74 -9.94 -12.27
CA SER A 122 0.13 -11.19 -12.73
C SER A 122 -1.40 -11.21 -12.57
N LYS A 123 -1.95 -10.54 -11.54
CA LYS A 123 -3.40 -10.49 -11.30
C LYS A 123 -4.13 -9.50 -12.22
N ILE A 124 -3.43 -8.50 -12.77
CA ILE A 124 -4.03 -7.56 -13.74
C ILE A 124 -3.84 -7.97 -15.20
N THR A 125 -2.88 -8.85 -15.50
CA THR A 125 -2.60 -9.29 -16.88
C THR A 125 -3.45 -10.49 -17.30
N ASN A 126 -3.93 -11.28 -16.33
CA ASN A 126 -4.73 -12.49 -16.57
C ASN A 126 -6.24 -12.27 -16.40
N ASN A 127 -6.71 -11.02 -16.42
CA ASN A 127 -8.13 -10.63 -16.41
C ASN A 127 -8.54 -10.02 -17.75
#